data_AF-A0AAV2ZC31-F1
#
_entry.id   AF-A0AAV2ZC31-F1
#
_cell.length_a   1.000
_cell.length_b   1.000
_cell.length_c   1.000
_cell.angle_alpha   90.00
_cell.angle_beta   90.00
_cell.angle_gamma   90.00
#
_symmetry.space_group_name_H-M   'P 1'
#
loop_
_entity.id
_entity.type
_entity.pdbx_description
1 polymer ?
#
loop_
_entity_poly.entity_id
_entity_poly.type
_entity_poly.pdbx_seq_one_letter_code
_entity_poly.pdbx_strand_id
1 'polypeptide(L)'
;MLAHAAHGTSSSQSPPMLLLLPSDCKQIVWSFLDARDLCRAAQVARYAERGVELAPIWQRCLQQLHHQEKTRWTTHKVPIECGLRRQGGSRDLTASVQESRGLQALWQAKDVEDGDATAPADAAAPSPSWRKLYQQLFVSIKAFDGADVAFQVAKQEIQELKRARGELKELVQASKQRNQSEKYLRRVQMSCARWMNRSSRRQTAAKHLRSAQLTSLSRSEVTEELQRVETSLQVQSKQLFTLRSQYQKSLHRMTVELTKHAPLLSRRPPSSMS
;
A
#
# COMPACT_ATOMS: atom_id res chain seq x y z
N MET A 1 -7.63 -65.38 30.47
CA MET A 1 -6.60 -64.54 29.82
C MET A 1 -7.23 -63.89 28.61
N LEU A 2 -7.80 -62.69 28.79
CA LEU A 2 -7.28 -61.42 28.24
C LEU A 2 -7.22 -61.48 26.71
N ALA A 3 -8.31 -61.18 26.00
CA ALA A 3 -8.80 -59.83 25.65
C ALA A 3 -7.83 -59.04 24.77
N HIS A 4 -8.12 -58.97 23.46
CA HIS A 4 -7.97 -57.77 22.62
C HIS A 4 -8.90 -57.90 21.40
N ALA A 5 -10.18 -57.63 21.63
CA ALA A 5 -11.08 -57.23 20.55
C ALA A 5 -10.69 -55.80 20.14
N ALA A 6 -10.10 -55.65 18.96
CA ALA A 6 -9.96 -54.35 18.34
C ALA A 6 -11.37 -53.87 17.95
N HIS A 7 -11.88 -52.90 18.70
CA HIS A 7 -13.05 -52.13 18.34
C HIS A 7 -12.83 -51.47 16.98
N GLY A 8 -13.30 -52.12 15.92
CA GLY A 8 -13.68 -51.46 14.68
C GLY A 8 -14.89 -50.61 14.97
N THR A 9 -14.67 -49.36 15.37
CA THR A 9 -15.69 -48.33 15.35
C THR A 9 -16.11 -48.12 13.90
N SER A 10 -17.10 -48.89 13.45
CA SER A 10 -17.90 -48.62 12.28
C SER A 10 -18.70 -47.34 12.55
N SER A 11 -18.03 -46.19 12.47
CA SER A 11 -18.73 -44.93 12.33
C SER A 11 -19.42 -44.99 10.96
N SER A 12 -20.72 -45.25 11.01
CA SER A 12 -21.68 -44.95 9.95
C SER A 12 -21.63 -43.45 9.63
N GLN A 13 -20.55 -43.00 9.00
CA GLN A 13 -20.51 -41.70 8.37
C GLN A 13 -21.24 -41.86 7.04
N SER A 14 -22.52 -41.51 7.04
CA SER A 14 -23.28 -41.32 5.82
C SER A 14 -22.42 -40.52 4.85
N PRO A 15 -22.24 -40.98 3.60
CA PRO A 15 -21.43 -40.24 2.65
C PRO A 15 -21.96 -38.80 2.58
N PRO A 16 -21.09 -37.78 2.66
CA PRO A 16 -21.51 -36.39 2.71
C PRO A 16 -22.45 -36.13 1.53
N MET A 17 -23.60 -35.51 1.79
CA MET A 17 -24.69 -35.36 0.82
C MET A 17 -24.21 -34.79 -0.53
N LEU A 18 -23.17 -33.96 -0.51
CA LEU A 18 -22.52 -33.40 -1.69
C LEU A 18 -21.92 -34.46 -2.64
N LEU A 19 -21.45 -35.61 -2.16
CA LEU A 19 -20.92 -36.67 -3.03
C LEU A 19 -22.03 -37.42 -3.78
N LEU A 20 -23.22 -37.50 -3.19
CA LEU A 20 -24.38 -38.21 -3.74
C LEU A 20 -25.14 -37.42 -4.80
N LEU A 21 -24.88 -36.11 -4.92
CA LEU A 21 -25.56 -35.26 -5.91
C LEU A 21 -25.14 -35.59 -7.36
N PRO A 22 -26.07 -35.50 -8.33
CA PRO A 22 -25.74 -35.51 -9.76
C PRO A 22 -24.73 -34.40 -10.12
N SER A 23 -23.95 -34.63 -11.19
CA SER A 23 -22.95 -33.67 -11.69
C SER A 23 -23.54 -32.28 -11.94
N ASP A 24 -24.75 -32.22 -12.49
CA ASP A 24 -25.39 -30.97 -12.89
C ASP A 24 -25.81 -30.14 -11.68
N CYS A 25 -26.33 -30.81 -10.64
CA CYS A 25 -26.65 -30.17 -9.36
C CYS A 25 -25.37 -29.68 -8.66
N LYS A 26 -24.28 -30.47 -8.70
CA LYS A 26 -22.97 -30.04 -8.20
C LYS A 26 -22.48 -28.81 -8.96
N GLN A 27 -22.55 -28.81 -10.29
CA GLN A 27 -22.12 -27.69 -11.12
C GLN A 27 -22.82 -26.39 -10.72
N ILE A 28 -24.14 -26.43 -10.49
CA ILE A 28 -24.92 -25.27 -10.02
C ILE A 28 -24.41 -24.78 -8.67
N VAL A 29 -24.30 -25.67 -7.67
CA VAL A 29 -23.83 -25.32 -6.32
C VAL A 29 -22.43 -24.70 -6.36
N TRP A 30 -21.51 -25.33 -7.08
CA TRP A 30 -20.13 -24.85 -7.21
C TRP A 30 -20.03 -23.53 -7.95
N SER A 31 -20.97 -23.23 -8.85
CA SER A 31 -21.02 -21.96 -9.58
C SER A 31 -21.41 -20.75 -8.71
N PHE A 32 -22.05 -20.98 -7.56
CA PHE A 32 -22.39 -19.92 -6.59
C PHE A 32 -21.25 -19.60 -5.61
N LEU A 33 -20.21 -20.45 -5.55
CA LEU A 33 -19.09 -20.24 -4.65
C LEU A 33 -18.14 -19.16 -5.18
N ASP A 34 -17.68 -18.29 -4.28
CA ASP A 34 -16.61 -17.36 -4.60
C ASP A 34 -15.25 -18.06 -4.60
N ALA A 35 -14.20 -17.38 -5.07
CA ALA A 35 -12.87 -17.97 -5.14
C ALA A 35 -12.32 -18.41 -3.77
N ARG A 36 -12.74 -17.77 -2.67
CA ARG A 36 -12.32 -18.10 -1.31
C ARG A 36 -12.95 -19.40 -0.85
N ASP A 37 -14.24 -19.56 -1.10
CA ASP A 37 -15.02 -20.73 -0.74
C ASP A 37 -14.67 -21.93 -1.62
N LEU A 38 -14.34 -21.70 -2.90
CA LEU A 38 -13.74 -22.72 -3.77
C LEU A 38 -12.40 -23.24 -3.19
N CYS A 39 -11.53 -22.35 -2.71
CA CYS A 39 -10.28 -22.75 -2.08
C CYS A 39 -10.50 -23.54 -0.77
N ARG A 40 -11.52 -23.16 0.02
CA ARG A 40 -11.88 -23.86 1.26
C ARG A 40 -12.50 -25.23 1.00
N ALA A 41 -13.41 -25.31 0.03
CA ALA A 41 -14.06 -26.56 -0.37
C ALA A 41 -13.03 -27.59 -0.83
N ALA A 42 -12.02 -27.16 -1.61
CA ALA A 42 -10.89 -28.01 -2.02
C ALA A 42 -10.09 -28.59 -0.84
N GLN A 43 -10.04 -27.89 0.30
CA GLN A 43 -9.30 -28.33 1.49
C GLN A 43 -10.13 -29.26 2.38
N VAL A 44 -11.43 -28.99 2.52
CA VAL A 44 -12.33 -29.69 3.44
C VAL A 44 -12.88 -30.98 2.84
N ALA A 45 -13.21 -30.97 1.55
CA ALA A 45 -13.89 -32.08 0.89
C ALA A 45 -13.07 -32.56 -0.32
N ARG A 46 -12.00 -33.32 -0.04
CA ARG A 46 -11.28 -34.06 -1.07
C ARG A 46 -12.30 -34.88 -1.85
N TYR A 47 -12.27 -34.80 -3.18
CA TYR A 47 -13.21 -35.45 -4.11
C TYR A 47 -14.60 -34.81 -4.29
N ALA A 48 -14.98 -33.75 -3.57
CA ALA A 48 -16.26 -33.06 -3.83
C ALA A 48 -16.31 -32.34 -5.19
N GLU A 49 -15.14 -32.07 -5.78
CA GLU A 49 -14.97 -31.51 -7.13
C GLU A 49 -15.16 -32.56 -8.24
N ARG A 50 -15.26 -33.85 -7.90
CA ARG A 50 -15.33 -34.92 -8.90
C ARG A 50 -16.66 -34.83 -9.67
N GLY A 51 -16.54 -34.68 -11.00
CA GLY A 51 -17.68 -34.49 -11.89
C GLY A 51 -18.15 -33.04 -12.05
N VAL A 52 -17.37 -32.07 -11.54
CA VAL A 52 -17.61 -30.63 -11.72
C VAL A 52 -16.61 -30.08 -12.73
N GLU A 53 -17.11 -29.34 -13.72
CA GLU A 53 -16.26 -28.57 -14.63
C GLU A 53 -15.82 -27.28 -13.93
N LEU A 54 -14.63 -27.32 -13.31
CA LEU A 54 -14.06 -26.20 -12.56
C LEU A 54 -13.55 -25.06 -13.46
N ALA A 55 -13.21 -25.35 -14.71
CA ALA A 55 -12.66 -24.37 -15.65
C ALA A 55 -13.57 -23.12 -15.83
N PRO A 56 -14.87 -23.24 -16.18
CA PRO A 56 -15.75 -22.09 -16.33
C PRO A 56 -15.99 -21.32 -15.02
N ILE A 57 -15.94 -22.01 -13.88
CA ILE A 57 -16.09 -21.39 -12.56
C ILE A 57 -14.89 -20.49 -12.25
N TRP A 58 -13.67 -21.02 -12.40
CA TRP A 58 -12.44 -20.24 -12.21
C TRP A 58 -12.29 -19.12 -13.24
N GLN A 59 -12.76 -19.32 -14.48
CA GLN A 59 -12.81 -18.28 -15.50
C GLN A 59 -13.70 -17.12 -15.04
N ARG A 60 -14.91 -17.40 -14.51
CA ARG A 60 -15.81 -16.39 -13.96
C ARG A 60 -15.18 -15.64 -12.79
N CYS A 61 -14.55 -16.35 -11.86
CA CYS A 61 -13.84 -15.71 -10.74
C CYS A 61 -12.71 -14.79 -11.23
N LEU A 62 -11.96 -15.20 -12.25
CA LEU A 62 -10.92 -14.38 -12.86
C LEU A 62 -11.48 -13.15 -13.57
N GLN A 63 -12.60 -13.28 -14.30
CA GLN A 63 -13.29 -12.16 -14.94
C GLN A 63 -13.78 -11.13 -13.90
N GLN A 64 -14.39 -11.61 -12.81
CA GLN A 64 -14.84 -10.74 -11.71
C GLN A 64 -13.66 -10.01 -11.08
N LEU A 65 -12.57 -10.71 -10.76
CA LEU A 65 -11.36 -10.10 -10.18
C LEU A 65 -10.75 -9.07 -11.12
N HIS A 66 -10.65 -9.39 -12.41
CA HIS A 66 -10.12 -8.48 -13.43
C HIS A 66 -10.98 -7.21 -13.56
N HIS A 67 -12.31 -7.35 -13.57
CA HIS A 67 -13.23 -6.22 -13.65
C HIS A 67 -13.18 -5.34 -12.39
N GLN A 68 -13.17 -5.95 -11.20
CA GLN A 68 -13.02 -5.25 -9.93
C GLN A 68 -11.73 -4.43 -9.87
N GLU A 69 -10.61 -5.03 -10.30
CA GLU A 69 -9.37 -4.29 -10.36
C GLU A 69 -9.44 -3.22 -11.44
N LYS A 70 -9.88 -3.51 -12.67
CA LYS A 70 -9.98 -2.49 -13.74
C LYS A 70 -10.77 -1.25 -13.27
N THR A 71 -11.89 -1.45 -12.58
CA THR A 71 -12.70 -0.36 -12.01
C THR A 71 -11.99 0.35 -10.85
N ARG A 72 -11.35 -0.38 -9.94
CA ARG A 72 -10.51 0.21 -8.90
C ARG A 72 -9.41 1.09 -9.50
N TRP A 73 -8.76 0.62 -10.57
CA TRP A 73 -7.67 1.32 -11.26
C TRP A 73 -8.11 2.57 -12.02
N THR A 74 -9.28 2.57 -12.65
CA THR A 74 -9.81 3.79 -13.27
C THR A 74 -10.12 4.86 -12.22
N THR A 75 -10.51 4.47 -11.01
CA THR A 75 -10.70 5.40 -9.89
C THR A 75 -9.41 5.78 -9.16
N HIS A 76 -8.40 4.91 -9.21
CA HIS A 76 -7.13 5.11 -8.54
C HIS A 76 -6.31 6.19 -9.27
N LYS A 77 -6.30 7.40 -8.72
CA LYS A 77 -5.39 8.46 -9.16
C LYS A 77 -3.96 8.03 -8.83
N VAL A 78 -3.25 7.46 -9.80
CA VAL A 78 -1.80 7.28 -9.69
C VAL A 78 -1.20 8.65 -9.35
N PRO A 79 -0.37 8.77 -8.31
CA PRO A 79 0.29 10.04 -8.02
C PRO A 79 1.20 10.43 -9.19
N ILE A 80 0.66 11.20 -10.14
CA ILE A 80 1.42 11.86 -11.23
C ILE A 80 2.36 12.92 -10.64
N GLU A 81 2.11 13.31 -9.39
CA GLU A 81 2.74 14.45 -8.74
C GLU A 81 3.89 14.02 -7.84
N CYS A 82 5.05 13.78 -8.45
CA CYS A 82 6.31 14.22 -7.84
C CYS A 82 7.42 14.21 -8.91
N GLY A 83 7.24 15.06 -9.93
CA GLY A 83 8.36 15.56 -10.71
C GLY A 83 9.22 16.43 -9.81
N LEU A 84 10.10 15.82 -9.01
CA LEU A 84 11.36 16.47 -8.66
C LEU A 84 12.12 16.58 -9.98
N ARG A 85 11.75 17.58 -10.80
CA ARG A 85 12.65 18.17 -11.79
C ARG A 85 13.88 18.55 -10.98
N ARG A 86 14.92 17.72 -11.03
CA ARG A 86 16.28 18.12 -10.68
C ARG A 86 16.63 19.24 -11.67
N GLN A 87 16.28 20.48 -11.33
CA GLN A 87 16.88 21.63 -11.98
C GLN A 87 18.36 21.59 -11.58
N GLY A 88 19.20 21.15 -12.51
CA GLY A 88 20.66 21.16 -12.34
C GLY A 88 21.30 19.81 -12.64
N GLY A 89 21.71 19.62 -13.90
CA GLY A 89 22.85 18.78 -14.26
C GLY A 89 22.54 17.32 -14.60
N SER A 90 21.98 17.08 -15.79
CA SER A 90 22.60 16.23 -16.82
C SER A 90 21.58 15.99 -17.94
N ARG A 91 22.05 16.16 -19.19
CA ARG A 91 21.30 15.89 -20.42
C ARG A 91 20.87 14.42 -20.48
N ASP A 92 19.76 14.21 -21.18
CA ASP A 92 19.29 12.93 -21.74
C ASP A 92 18.71 11.88 -20.79
N LEU A 93 17.51 12.12 -20.26
CA LEU A 93 16.57 11.05 -19.87
C LEU A 93 15.11 11.47 -20.09
N THR A 94 14.69 11.56 -21.35
CA THR A 94 13.26 11.63 -21.74
C THR A 94 12.51 10.31 -21.50
N ALA A 95 13.17 9.25 -21.05
CA ALA A 95 12.58 7.92 -20.90
C ALA A 95 11.61 7.75 -19.71
N SER A 96 11.76 8.49 -18.60
CA SER A 96 10.97 8.18 -17.38
C SER A 96 9.57 8.82 -17.33
N VAL A 97 9.35 9.93 -18.03
CA VAL A 97 8.02 10.57 -18.13
C VAL A 97 7.12 9.82 -19.11
N GLN A 98 7.72 9.09 -20.05
CA GLN A 98 7.04 8.28 -21.04
C GLN A 98 6.53 6.95 -20.47
N GLU A 99 7.04 6.49 -19.33
CA GLU A 99 6.58 5.23 -18.70
C GLU A 99 5.23 5.38 -17.99
N SER A 100 4.95 6.50 -17.31
CA SER A 100 3.66 6.69 -16.63
C SER A 100 2.55 7.08 -17.60
N ARG A 101 2.85 7.92 -18.60
CA ARG A 101 1.95 8.14 -19.75
C ARG A 101 1.86 6.91 -20.64
N GLY A 102 2.94 6.14 -20.77
CA GLY A 102 2.98 4.87 -21.49
C GLY A 102 2.13 3.80 -20.82
N LEU A 103 2.10 3.73 -19.49
CA LEU A 103 1.20 2.84 -18.76
C LEU A 103 -0.26 3.28 -18.88
N GLN A 104 -0.59 4.57 -19.01
CA GLN A 104 -1.97 4.99 -19.29
C GLN A 104 -2.34 4.82 -20.78
N ALA A 105 -1.39 5.07 -21.69
CA ALA A 105 -1.53 4.90 -23.14
C ALA A 105 -1.52 3.43 -23.57
N LEU A 106 -0.84 2.52 -22.88
CA LEU A 106 -0.88 1.07 -23.12
C LEU A 106 -2.30 0.52 -22.90
N TRP A 107 -3.06 1.15 -22.01
CA TRP A 107 -4.46 0.79 -21.76
C TRP A 107 -5.40 1.47 -22.75
N GLN A 108 -5.16 2.73 -23.11
CA GLN A 108 -6.01 3.47 -24.05
C GLN A 108 -5.79 3.07 -25.52
N ALA A 109 -4.57 2.71 -25.92
CA ALA A 109 -4.23 2.39 -27.30
C ALA A 109 -4.74 1.00 -27.72
N LYS A 110 -5.01 0.10 -26.77
CA LYS A 110 -5.46 -1.26 -27.09
C LYS A 110 -6.98 -1.42 -27.15
N ASP A 111 -7.74 -0.38 -26.79
CA ASP A 111 -9.18 -0.33 -26.96
C ASP A 111 -9.58 0.26 -28.36
N VAL A 112 -8.61 0.54 -29.25
CA VAL A 112 -8.86 1.19 -30.57
C VAL A 112 -8.39 0.37 -31.79
N GLU A 113 -7.61 -0.71 -31.63
CA GLU A 113 -7.22 -1.57 -32.76
C GLU A 113 -8.07 -2.84 -32.86
N ASP A 114 -9.33 -2.66 -33.26
CA ASP A 114 -10.06 -3.67 -34.04
C ASP A 114 -9.62 -3.52 -35.50
N GLY A 115 -8.55 -4.22 -35.88
CA GLY A 115 -7.99 -4.13 -37.22
C GLY A 115 -6.99 -5.25 -37.51
N ASP A 116 -7.52 -6.39 -37.93
CA ASP A 116 -6.89 -7.36 -38.83
C ASP A 116 -5.46 -7.83 -38.46
N ALA A 117 -5.38 -8.90 -37.67
CA ALA A 117 -4.16 -9.69 -37.54
C ALA A 117 -4.49 -11.18 -37.57
N THR A 118 -4.43 -11.72 -38.78
CA THR A 118 -4.39 -13.15 -39.11
C THR A 118 -3.29 -13.84 -38.32
N ALA A 119 -3.62 -14.42 -37.17
CA ALA A 119 -2.71 -15.25 -36.39
C ALA A 119 -2.74 -16.69 -36.95
N PRO A 120 -1.58 -17.32 -37.24
CA PRO A 120 -1.54 -18.70 -37.70
C PRO A 120 -2.02 -19.63 -36.57
N ALA A 121 -3.04 -20.42 -36.89
CA ALA A 121 -3.38 -21.62 -36.16
C ALA A 121 -2.22 -22.61 -36.32
N ASP A 122 -1.57 -22.98 -35.21
CA ASP A 122 -0.95 -24.30 -34.96
C ASP A 122 0.11 -24.21 -33.85
N ALA A 123 -0.38 -24.22 -32.62
CA ALA A 123 0.24 -24.87 -31.47
C ALA A 123 -0.83 -24.88 -30.38
N ALA A 124 -1.43 -26.05 -30.12
CA ALA A 124 -2.32 -26.26 -28.98
C ALA A 124 -1.51 -26.12 -27.68
N ALA A 125 -1.24 -24.88 -27.29
CA ALA A 125 -0.73 -24.55 -25.98
C ALA A 125 -1.72 -25.12 -24.95
N PRO A 126 -1.25 -25.86 -23.94
CA PRO A 126 -2.14 -26.44 -22.94
C PRO A 126 -3.01 -25.32 -22.36
N SER A 127 -4.32 -25.47 -22.45
CA SER A 127 -5.28 -24.48 -21.96
C SER A 127 -4.85 -24.06 -20.56
N PRO A 128 -4.50 -22.78 -20.33
CA PRO A 128 -3.93 -22.37 -19.08
C PRO A 128 -4.94 -22.66 -17.97
N SER A 129 -4.53 -23.36 -16.92
CA SER A 129 -5.43 -23.67 -15.82
C SER A 129 -5.92 -22.35 -15.20
N TRP A 130 -7.19 -22.01 -15.39
CA TRP A 130 -7.81 -20.76 -14.94
C TRP A 130 -7.52 -20.45 -13.47
N ARG A 131 -7.47 -21.49 -12.63
CA ARG A 131 -7.07 -21.41 -11.23
C ARG A 131 -5.67 -20.81 -11.02
N LYS A 132 -4.67 -21.22 -11.80
CA LYS A 132 -3.29 -20.68 -11.69
C LYS A 132 -3.25 -19.22 -12.13
N LEU A 133 -3.99 -18.85 -13.18
CA LEU A 133 -4.09 -17.46 -13.64
C LEU A 133 -4.74 -16.57 -12.56
N TYR A 134 -5.85 -17.04 -11.96
CA TYR A 134 -6.47 -16.38 -10.82
C TYR A 134 -5.49 -16.20 -9.67
N GLN A 135 -4.76 -17.24 -9.29
CA GLN A 135 -3.77 -17.17 -8.21
C GLN A 135 -2.65 -16.16 -8.50
N GLN A 136 -2.11 -16.16 -9.73
CA GLN A 136 -1.06 -15.23 -10.14
C GLN A 136 -1.52 -13.77 -10.06
N LEU A 137 -2.72 -13.49 -10.60
CA LEU A 137 -3.31 -12.15 -10.54
C LEU A 137 -3.59 -11.74 -9.10
N PHE A 138 -4.20 -12.62 -8.30
CA PHE A 138 -4.51 -12.36 -6.89
C PHE A 138 -3.26 -12.07 -6.06
N VAL A 139 -2.19 -12.85 -6.22
CA VAL A 139 -0.91 -12.61 -5.54
C VAL A 139 -0.32 -11.27 -5.95
N SER A 140 -0.41 -10.92 -7.22
CA SER A 140 0.10 -9.63 -7.73
C SER A 140 -0.67 -8.44 -7.17
N ILE A 141 -2.00 -8.54 -7.08
CA ILE A 141 -2.86 -7.53 -6.44
C ILE A 141 -2.51 -7.39 -4.97
N LYS A 142 -2.36 -8.50 -4.22
CA LYS A 142 -2.00 -8.45 -2.80
C LYS A 142 -0.62 -7.88 -2.53
N ALA A 143 0.35 -8.20 -3.39
CA ALA A 143 1.68 -7.60 -3.32
C ALA A 143 1.63 -6.08 -3.57
N PHE A 144 0.80 -5.64 -4.52
CA PHE A 144 0.56 -4.22 -4.78
C PHE A 144 -0.13 -3.53 -3.59
N ASP A 145 -1.21 -4.10 -3.05
CA ASP A 145 -1.94 -3.55 -1.90
C ASP A 145 -1.00 -3.32 -0.70
N GLY A 146 -0.14 -4.29 -0.40
CA GLY A 146 0.84 -4.16 0.67
C GLY A 146 1.86 -3.05 0.41
N ALA A 147 2.34 -2.92 -0.82
CA ALA A 147 3.27 -1.86 -1.21
C ALA A 147 2.63 -0.46 -1.20
N ASP A 148 1.37 -0.33 -1.64
CA ASP A 148 0.62 0.92 -1.60
C ASP A 148 0.36 1.37 -0.16
N VAL A 149 -0.16 0.47 0.69
CA VAL A 149 -0.39 0.79 2.12
C VAL A 149 0.90 1.24 2.79
N ALA A 150 2.01 0.52 2.61
CA ALA A 150 3.30 0.90 3.18
C ALA A 150 3.78 2.27 2.66
N PHE A 151 3.58 2.55 1.37
CA PHE A 151 3.93 3.83 0.77
C PHE A 151 3.07 4.99 1.29
N GLN A 152 1.75 4.79 1.45
CA GLN A 152 0.85 5.81 1.99
C GLN A 152 1.14 6.12 3.46
N VAL A 153 1.40 5.09 4.27
CA VAL A 153 1.78 5.26 5.69
C VAL A 153 3.06 6.09 5.81
N ALA A 154 4.12 5.72 5.08
CA ALA A 154 5.39 6.48 5.09
C ALA A 154 5.21 7.93 4.61
N LYS A 155 4.31 8.17 3.65
CA LYS A 155 3.97 9.52 3.18
C LYS A 155 3.28 10.34 4.27
N GLN A 156 2.36 9.74 5.03
CA GLN A 156 1.69 10.40 6.16
C GLN A 156 2.68 10.71 7.28
N GLU A 157 3.55 9.77 7.66
CA GLU A 157 4.60 9.97 8.67
C GLU A 157 5.51 11.17 8.33
N ILE A 158 5.92 11.30 7.06
CA ILE A 158 6.72 12.45 6.63
C ILE A 158 5.96 13.77 6.75
N GLN A 159 4.64 13.78 6.49
CA GLN A 159 3.83 14.98 6.67
C GLN A 159 3.73 15.36 8.15
N GLU A 160 3.54 14.39 9.04
CA GLU A 160 3.52 14.61 10.48
C GLU A 160 4.85 15.15 11.00
N LEU A 161 5.97 14.54 10.60
CA LEU A 161 7.30 15.03 10.95
C LEU A 161 7.56 16.46 10.42
N LYS A 162 7.02 16.81 9.23
CA LYS A 162 7.09 18.19 8.72
C LYS A 162 6.27 19.17 9.56
N ARG A 163 5.09 18.77 10.04
CA ARG A 163 4.27 19.59 10.96
C ARG A 163 5.01 19.81 12.29
N ALA A 164 5.47 18.73 12.91
CA ALA A 164 6.25 18.77 14.16
C ALA A 164 7.50 19.65 14.02
N ARG A 165 8.22 19.55 12.89
CA ARG A 165 9.35 20.45 12.60
C ARG A 165 8.92 21.92 12.54
N GLY A 166 7.77 22.23 11.96
CA GLY A 166 7.21 23.58 11.90
C GLY A 166 6.94 24.13 13.30
N GLU A 167 6.20 23.37 14.11
CA GLU A 167 5.85 23.71 15.50
C GLU A 167 7.11 23.93 16.36
N LEU A 168 8.10 23.04 16.28
CA LEU A 168 9.36 23.18 17.01
C LEU A 168 10.14 24.42 16.56
N LYS A 169 10.14 24.78 15.27
CA LYS A 169 10.77 26.01 14.79
C LYS A 169 10.08 27.26 15.33
N GLU A 170 8.76 27.25 15.41
CA GLU A 170 7.98 28.33 16.02
C GLU A 170 8.30 28.48 17.50
N LEU A 171 8.37 27.38 18.26
CA LEU A 171 8.79 27.39 19.67
C LEU A 171 10.21 27.95 19.86
N VAL A 172 11.16 27.56 19.01
CA VAL A 172 12.51 28.13 19.03
C VAL A 172 12.46 29.63 18.75
N GLN A 173 11.67 30.08 17.77
CA GLN A 173 11.54 31.51 17.45
C GLN A 173 10.86 32.29 18.57
N ALA A 174 9.79 31.78 19.16
CA ALA A 174 9.10 32.37 20.31
C ALA A 174 10.04 32.47 21.52
N SER A 175 10.87 31.46 21.77
CA SER A 175 11.88 31.51 22.85
C SER A 175 12.92 32.60 22.61
N LYS A 176 13.31 32.86 21.35
CA LYS A 176 14.24 33.95 21.00
C LYS A 176 13.60 35.32 21.23
N GLN A 177 12.35 35.50 20.82
CA GLN A 177 11.60 36.74 21.04
C GLN A 177 11.37 37.02 22.53
N ARG A 178 11.04 35.99 23.32
CA ARG A 178 10.93 36.08 24.78
C ARG A 178 12.25 36.48 25.42
N ASN A 179 13.36 35.89 25.00
CA ASN A 179 14.69 36.27 25.49
C ASN A 179 15.06 37.72 25.15
N GLN A 180 14.65 38.23 23.98
CA GLN A 180 14.89 39.62 23.59
C GLN A 180 14.06 40.61 24.41
N SER A 181 12.75 40.33 24.57
CA SER A 181 11.87 41.16 25.41
C SER A 181 12.31 41.13 26.88
N GLU A 182 12.74 39.98 27.40
CA GLU A 182 13.29 39.88 28.75
C GLU A 182 14.60 40.67 28.90
N LYS A 183 15.50 40.64 27.90
CA LYS A 183 16.70 41.48 27.89
C LYS A 183 16.35 42.97 27.91
N TYR A 184 15.36 43.40 27.13
CA TYR A 184 14.88 44.79 27.15
C TYR A 184 14.33 45.16 28.52
N LEU A 185 13.46 44.32 29.10
CA LEU A 185 12.90 44.50 30.44
C LEU A 185 14.01 44.62 31.50
N ARG A 186 15.03 43.76 31.43
CA ARG A 186 16.20 43.83 32.33
C ARG A 186 16.95 45.16 32.19
N ARG A 187 17.12 45.72 30.98
CA ARG A 187 17.75 47.04 30.82
C ARG A 187 16.94 48.15 31.50
N VAL A 188 15.62 48.12 31.34
CA VAL A 188 14.71 49.08 32.00
C VAL A 188 14.74 48.90 33.53
N GLN A 189 14.73 47.67 34.03
CA GLN A 189 14.83 47.41 35.47
C GLN A 189 16.17 47.83 36.06
N MET A 190 17.26 47.67 35.31
CA MET A 190 18.61 48.06 35.74
C MET A 190 18.79 49.59 35.78
N SER A 191 18.07 50.37 34.96
CA SER A 191 18.10 51.85 35.08
C SER A 191 17.44 52.33 36.38
N CYS A 192 16.43 51.61 36.87
CA CYS A 192 15.80 51.85 38.17
C CYS A 192 16.59 51.27 39.35
N ALA A 193 17.61 50.43 39.11
CA ALA A 193 18.30 49.68 40.17
C ALA A 193 19.08 50.55 41.16
N ARG A 194 19.48 51.77 40.77
CA ARG A 194 20.11 52.74 41.69
C ARG A 194 19.17 53.16 42.83
N TRP A 195 17.86 53.12 42.58
CA TRP A 195 16.80 53.49 43.52
C TRP A 195 16.26 52.31 44.33
N MET A 196 16.70 51.08 44.04
CA MET A 196 16.29 49.87 44.77
C MET A 196 17.21 49.58 45.98
N ASN A 197 16.62 49.13 47.09
CA ASN A 197 17.39 48.66 48.25
C ASN A 197 18.28 47.45 47.88
N ARG A 198 19.45 47.32 48.52
CA ARG A 198 20.47 46.28 48.27
C ARG A 198 19.89 44.86 48.33
N SER A 199 19.01 44.57 49.29
CA SER A 199 18.36 43.26 49.43
C SER A 199 17.43 42.95 48.25
N SER A 200 16.65 43.93 47.80
CA SER A 200 15.79 43.79 46.61
C SER A 200 16.61 43.56 45.35
N ARG A 201 17.74 44.27 45.18
CA ARG A 201 18.66 44.05 44.06
C ARG A 201 19.19 42.61 44.01
N ARG A 202 19.60 42.06 45.15
CA ARG A 202 20.09 40.67 45.25
C ARG A 202 19.00 39.65 44.91
N GLN A 203 17.77 39.84 45.41
CA GLN A 203 16.65 38.95 45.11
C GLN A 203 16.27 38.97 43.62
N THR A 204 16.19 40.16 43.02
CA THR A 204 15.88 40.31 41.58
C THR A 204 16.97 39.68 40.71
N ALA A 205 18.25 39.90 41.02
CA ALA A 205 19.37 39.26 40.33
C ALA A 205 19.31 37.72 40.41
N ALA A 206 19.03 37.16 41.59
CA ALA A 206 18.88 35.72 41.77
C ALA A 206 17.69 35.14 40.98
N LYS A 207 16.55 35.86 40.94
CA LYS A 207 15.39 35.47 40.13
C LYS A 207 15.71 35.50 38.64
N HIS A 208 16.40 36.52 38.15
CA HIS A 208 16.81 36.60 36.74
C HIS A 208 17.80 35.51 36.34
N LEU A 209 18.75 35.16 37.22
CA LEU A 209 19.70 34.08 36.98
C LEU A 209 18.97 32.73 36.85
N ARG A 210 18.06 32.41 37.79
CA ARG A 210 17.26 31.18 37.71
C ARG A 210 16.37 31.15 36.47
N SER A 211 15.68 32.25 36.16
CA SER A 211 14.85 32.36 34.95
C SER A 211 15.67 32.14 33.68
N ALA A 212 16.87 32.72 33.59
CA ALA A 212 17.77 32.54 32.46
C ALA A 212 18.24 31.08 32.32
N GLN A 213 18.58 30.42 33.43
CA GLN A 213 18.98 29.01 33.44
C GLN A 213 17.84 28.10 32.97
N LEU A 214 16.64 28.26 33.52
CA LEU A 214 15.46 27.49 33.11
C LEU A 214 15.12 27.71 31.63
N THR A 215 15.17 28.95 31.15
CA THR A 215 14.89 29.28 29.74
C THR A 215 15.98 28.73 28.80
N SER A 216 17.23 28.67 29.26
CA SER A 216 18.32 28.08 28.50
C SER A 216 18.14 26.57 28.35
N LEU A 217 17.79 25.88 29.44
CA LEU A 217 17.54 24.44 29.45
C LEU A 217 16.34 24.08 28.57
N SER A 218 15.22 24.81 28.71
CA SER A 218 14.05 24.59 27.86
C SER A 218 14.35 24.85 26.38
N ARG A 219 15.22 25.81 26.07
CA ARG A 219 15.62 26.09 24.69
C ARG A 219 16.52 24.98 24.13
N SER A 220 17.47 24.46 24.91
CA SER A 220 18.31 23.34 24.46
C SER A 220 17.46 22.11 24.16
N GLU A 221 16.50 21.78 25.03
CA GLU A 221 15.57 20.67 24.84
C GLU A 221 14.81 20.78 23.52
N VAL A 222 14.16 21.92 23.25
CA VAL A 222 13.42 22.15 21.99
C VAL A 222 14.36 22.08 20.77
N THR A 223 15.60 22.55 20.88
CA THR A 223 16.56 22.45 19.77
C THR A 223 17.06 21.03 19.53
N GLU A 224 17.22 20.22 20.58
CA GLU A 224 17.57 18.81 20.47
C GLU A 224 16.43 18.02 19.83
N GLU A 225 15.19 18.26 20.25
CA GLU A 225 14.01 17.66 19.62
C GLU A 225 13.90 18.04 18.14
N LEU A 226 14.15 19.31 17.80
CA LEU A 226 14.18 19.75 16.40
C LEU A 226 15.24 18.97 15.59
N GLN A 227 16.44 18.78 16.13
CA GLN A 227 17.47 17.98 15.47
C GLN A 227 17.07 16.50 15.33
N ARG A 228 16.41 15.92 16.33
CA ARG A 228 15.87 14.55 16.26
C ARG A 228 14.79 14.41 15.18
N VAL A 229 13.90 15.38 15.05
CA VAL A 229 12.89 15.39 13.99
C VAL A 229 13.53 15.58 12.62
N GLU A 230 14.54 16.44 12.49
CA GLU A 230 15.24 16.64 11.22
C GLU A 230 16.03 15.41 10.76
N THR A 231 16.70 14.72 11.68
CA THR A 231 17.37 13.44 11.39
C THR A 231 16.36 12.36 11.00
N SER A 232 15.23 12.27 11.72
CA SER A 232 14.14 11.34 11.40
C SER A 232 13.55 11.63 10.01
N LEU A 233 13.35 12.90 9.65
CA LEU A 233 12.91 13.32 8.31
C LEU A 233 13.88 12.87 7.22
N GLN A 234 15.19 12.98 7.44
CA GLN A 234 16.19 12.54 6.48
C GLN A 234 16.17 11.02 6.28
N VAL A 235 16.04 10.25 7.37
CA VAL A 235 15.94 8.77 7.32
C VAL A 235 14.66 8.35 6.59
N GLN A 236 13.51 8.89 7.00
CA GLN A 236 12.21 8.59 6.41
C GLN A 236 12.14 9.01 4.94
N SER A 237 12.74 10.14 4.56
CA SER A 237 12.81 10.55 3.16
C SER A 237 13.60 9.57 2.28
N LYS A 238 14.63 8.90 2.81
CA LYS A 238 15.35 7.84 2.09
C LYS A 238 14.50 6.58 1.97
N GLN A 239 13.82 6.19 3.05
CA GLN A 239 12.91 5.04 3.05
C GLN A 239 11.75 5.23 2.05
N LEU A 240 11.16 6.42 2.00
CA LEU A 240 10.10 6.76 1.04
C LEU A 240 10.55 6.56 -0.41
N PHE A 241 11.82 6.84 -0.73
CA PHE A 241 12.35 6.61 -2.08
C PHE A 241 12.40 5.13 -2.44
N THR A 242 12.84 4.28 -1.51
CA THR A 242 12.84 2.82 -1.70
C THR A 242 11.42 2.29 -1.83
N LEU A 243 10.50 2.71 -0.96
CA LEU A 243 9.09 2.33 -1.00
C LEU A 243 8.43 2.78 -2.31
N ARG A 244 8.74 3.98 -2.81
CA ARG A 244 8.29 4.44 -4.13
C ARG A 244 8.73 3.50 -5.25
N SER A 245 10.00 3.08 -5.25
CA SER A 245 10.50 2.15 -6.27
C SER A 245 9.79 0.80 -6.19
N GLN A 246 9.57 0.27 -4.98
CA GLN A 246 8.82 -0.97 -4.77
C GLN A 246 7.36 -0.85 -5.22
N TYR A 247 6.69 0.25 -4.86
CA TYR A 247 5.34 0.58 -5.31
C TYR A 247 5.27 0.62 -6.83
N GLN A 248 6.16 1.35 -7.50
CA GLN A 248 6.20 1.44 -8.97
C GLN A 248 6.44 0.07 -9.64
N LYS A 249 7.36 -0.73 -9.09
CA LYS A 249 7.60 -2.10 -9.59
C LYS A 249 6.38 -2.99 -9.42
N SER A 250 5.70 -2.92 -8.27
CA SER A 250 4.50 -3.71 -8.00
C SER A 250 3.33 -3.30 -8.91
N LEU A 251 3.16 -1.99 -9.13
CA LEU A 251 2.19 -1.42 -10.04
C LEU A 251 2.44 -1.88 -11.47
N HIS A 252 3.70 -1.83 -11.94
CA HIS A 252 4.07 -2.31 -13.27
C HIS A 252 3.78 -3.80 -13.43
N ARG A 253 4.21 -4.64 -12.47
CA ARG A 253 3.94 -6.09 -12.49
C ARG A 253 2.46 -6.39 -12.58
N MET A 254 1.66 -5.76 -11.73
CA MET A 254 0.22 -5.96 -11.72
C MET A 254 -0.43 -5.46 -13.03
N THR A 255 0.06 -4.35 -13.59
CA THR A 255 -0.39 -3.84 -14.90
C THR A 255 -0.09 -4.83 -16.03
N VAL A 256 1.11 -5.42 -16.03
CA VAL A 256 1.50 -6.46 -17.00
C VAL A 256 0.60 -7.69 -16.87
N GLU A 257 0.31 -8.16 -15.66
CA GLU A 257 -0.59 -9.31 -15.47
C GLU A 257 -2.03 -9.00 -15.91
N LEU A 258 -2.57 -7.82 -15.59
CA LEU A 258 -3.91 -7.44 -16.05
C LEU A 258 -4.02 -7.34 -17.57
N THR A 259 -2.99 -6.78 -18.23
CA THR A 259 -2.96 -6.66 -19.71
C THR A 259 -2.73 -7.99 -20.41
N LYS A 260 -1.93 -8.88 -19.81
CA LYS A 260 -1.69 -10.25 -20.29
C LYS A 260 -2.95 -11.10 -20.28
N HIS A 261 -3.80 -10.94 -19.26
CA HIS A 261 -5.04 -11.70 -19.14
C HIS A 261 -6.23 -11.09 -19.89
N ALA A 262 -6.22 -9.80 -20.21
CA ALA A 262 -7.28 -9.13 -20.97
C ALA A 262 -7.73 -9.86 -22.27
N PRO A 263 -6.83 -10.29 -23.19
CA PRO A 263 -7.25 -10.97 -24.42
C PRO A 263 -7.85 -12.37 -24.17
N LEU A 264 -7.42 -13.05 -23.10
CA LEU A 264 -7.95 -14.37 -22.73
C LEU A 264 -9.39 -14.28 -22.21
N LEU A 265 -9.74 -13.14 -21.59
CA LEU A 265 -11.07 -12.90 -21.03
C LEU A 265 -12.05 -12.30 -22.05
N SER A 266 -11.54 -11.69 -23.13
CA SER A 266 -12.33 -11.09 -24.21
C SER A 266 -12.72 -12.08 -25.32
N ARG A 267 -12.11 -13.27 -25.37
CA ARG A 267 -12.55 -14.33 -26.28
C ARG A 267 -13.95 -14.79 -25.89
N ARG A 268 -14.95 -14.36 -26.66
CA ARG A 268 -16.29 -14.95 -26.66
C ARG A 268 -16.12 -16.48 -26.77
N PRO A 269 -16.79 -17.29 -25.95
CA PRO A 269 -16.82 -18.72 -26.20
C PRO A 269 -17.32 -18.93 -27.64
N PRO A 270 -16.70 -19.83 -28.43
CA PRO A 270 -17.23 -20.14 -29.74
C PRO A 270 -18.68 -20.56 -29.55
N SER A 271 -19.58 -19.80 -30.16
CA SER A 271 -20.99 -20.15 -30.28
C SER A 271 -21.10 -21.38 -31.18
N SER A 272 -20.74 -22.54 -30.65
CA SER A 272 -21.10 -23.83 -31.20
C SER A 272 -22.34 -24.29 -30.46
N MET A 273 -23.48 -24.15 -31.13
CA MET A 273 -24.65 -25.05 -31.14
C MET A 273 -25.87 -24.21 -31.56
N SER A 274 -25.99 -24.03 -32.88
CA SER A 274 -27.26 -24.04 -33.59
C SER A 274 -27.19 -25.19 -34.58
#